data_AF-A0A3P6RCC6-F1
#
_entry.id   AF-A0A3P6RCC6-F1
#
_cell.length_a   1.000
_cell.length_b   1.000
_cell.length_c   1.000
_cell.angle_alpha   90.00
_cell.angle_beta   90.00
_cell.angle_gamma   90.00
#
_symmetry.space_group_name_H-M   'P 1'
#
loop_
_entity.id
_entity.type
_entity.pdbx_description
1 polymer ?
#
loop_
_entity_poly.entity_id
_entity_poly.type
_entity_poly.pdbx_seq_one_letter_code
_entity_poly.pdbx_strand_id
1 'polypeptide(L)'
;MILIVVKDVSNVIEYDAAQQTMRCYSTYHKYRLEVLNLSANRTLKGICPHRDFMFARHCVVAQRLLEGAAEWILFIDADMAVINPNRLIEEWIDDDVNIILYDRIFNHEIAAGSYLVKNTNYSIDFLHSWAAYDSNLHIPLYGSDNAALQIVLMENLTPNENRERQKCFRIWEESKDDHDLYVFEACIRSKIGDQHKWMNRVSILRKGTSWAVAHDPTLLGVDIKLAQTERATSCHFSKLDRVAFGSWPSPLTSHQFNLSICSTENAGLNWQYKDTFVRTNNFINSLFRRIIHDAHLRYLRNLAEVDAYL
;
A
#
# COMPACT_ATOMS: atom_id res chain seq x y z
N MET A 1 -12.88 9.17 4.01
CA MET A 1 -13.04 8.08 5.02
C MET A 1 -11.81 7.21 4.99
N ILE A 2 -11.39 6.66 6.12
CA ILE A 2 -10.33 5.64 6.20
C ILE A 2 -11.00 4.28 6.40
N LEU A 3 -10.60 3.30 5.60
CA LEU A 3 -11.13 1.94 5.64
C LEU A 3 -10.01 0.93 5.86
N ILE A 4 -10.14 0.14 6.92
CA ILE A 4 -9.31 -1.02 7.20
C ILE A 4 -10.18 -2.27 7.10
N VAL A 5 -9.74 -3.25 6.33
CA VAL A 5 -10.39 -4.57 6.28
C VAL A 5 -9.44 -5.57 6.94
N VAL A 6 -9.96 -6.33 7.90
CA VAL A 6 -9.24 -7.42 8.56
C VAL A 6 -9.88 -8.75 8.21
N LYS A 7 -9.06 -9.80 8.07
CA LYS A 7 -9.54 -11.14 7.75
C LYS A 7 -10.44 -11.67 8.84
N ASP A 8 -9.94 -11.68 10.08
CA ASP A 8 -10.65 -12.19 11.25
C ASP A 8 -10.20 -11.51 12.56
N VAL A 9 -10.71 -11.99 13.70
CA VAL A 9 -10.44 -11.44 15.02
C VAL A 9 -8.95 -11.55 15.40
N SER A 10 -8.23 -12.56 14.91
CA SER A 10 -6.81 -12.71 15.22
C SER A 10 -6.00 -11.54 14.66
N ASN A 11 -6.32 -11.04 13.46
CA ASN A 11 -5.67 -9.85 12.89
C ASN A 11 -6.03 -8.56 13.62
N VAL A 12 -7.23 -8.47 14.23
CA VAL A 12 -7.56 -7.33 15.10
C VAL A 12 -6.61 -7.28 16.28
N ILE A 13 -6.36 -8.43 16.92
CA ILE A 13 -5.48 -8.53 18.08
C ILE A 13 -4.01 -8.34 17.65
N GLU A 14 -3.58 -9.00 16.58
CA GLU A 14 -2.19 -8.95 16.11
C GLU A 14 -1.76 -7.52 15.74
N TYR A 15 -2.63 -6.76 15.09
CA TYR A 15 -2.32 -5.43 14.58
C TYR A 15 -2.89 -4.30 15.43
N ASP A 16 -3.29 -4.57 16.68
CA ASP A 16 -3.91 -3.58 17.56
C ASP A 16 -3.01 -2.34 17.76
N ALA A 17 -1.71 -2.52 17.94
CA ALA A 17 -0.76 -1.40 18.07
C ALA A 17 -0.77 -0.47 16.84
N ALA A 18 -0.80 -1.02 15.63
CA ALA A 18 -0.91 -0.24 14.40
C ALA A 18 -2.27 0.46 14.32
N GLN A 19 -3.35 -0.27 14.60
CA GLN A 19 -4.71 0.26 14.55
C GLN A 19 -4.97 1.35 15.60
N GLN A 20 -4.33 1.29 16.76
CA GLN A 20 -4.41 2.34 17.78
C GLN A 20 -3.87 3.68 17.27
N THR A 21 -2.75 3.68 16.53
CA THR A 21 -2.21 4.90 15.90
C THR A 21 -3.22 5.49 14.90
N MET A 22 -3.86 4.64 14.10
CA MET A 22 -4.88 5.04 13.12
C MET A 22 -6.14 5.56 13.79
N ARG A 23 -6.61 4.92 14.86
CA ARG A 23 -7.76 5.39 15.66
C ARG A 23 -7.50 6.78 16.23
N CYS A 24 -6.32 7.00 16.78
CA CYS A 24 -5.96 8.29 17.34
C CYS A 24 -5.85 9.37 16.26
N TYR A 25 -5.17 9.08 15.15
CA TYR A 25 -5.03 9.98 14.01
C TYR A 25 -6.39 10.36 13.41
N SER A 26 -7.27 9.37 13.23
CA SER A 26 -8.62 9.58 12.71
C SER A 26 -9.46 10.42 13.65
N THR A 27 -9.36 10.20 14.96
CA THR A 27 -10.08 10.99 15.97
C THR A 27 -9.59 12.43 15.99
N TYR A 28 -8.27 12.63 15.94
CA TYR A 28 -7.63 13.93 15.99
C TYR A 28 -8.02 14.80 14.78
N HIS A 29 -7.96 14.23 13.58
CA HIS A 29 -8.31 14.93 12.33
C HIS A 29 -9.78 14.79 11.92
N LYS A 30 -10.60 14.17 12.75
CA LYS A 30 -12.04 13.96 12.51
C LYS A 30 -12.34 13.15 11.23
N TYR A 31 -11.45 12.25 10.84
CA TYR A 31 -11.73 11.28 9.78
C TYR A 31 -12.66 10.18 10.30
N ARG A 32 -13.70 9.84 9.53
CA ARG A 32 -14.43 8.59 9.74
C ARG A 32 -13.48 7.42 9.50
N LEU A 33 -13.27 6.60 10.52
CA LEU A 33 -12.53 5.33 10.46
C LEU A 33 -13.51 4.17 10.54
N GLU A 34 -13.43 3.25 9.59
CA GLU A 34 -14.18 1.99 9.59
C GLU A 34 -13.20 0.82 9.58
N VAL A 35 -13.31 -0.07 10.57
CA VAL A 35 -12.52 -1.31 10.65
C VAL A 35 -13.47 -2.50 10.50
N LEU A 36 -13.38 -3.20 9.38
CA LEU A 36 -14.29 -4.28 9.02
C LEU A 36 -13.65 -5.64 9.21
N ASN A 37 -14.24 -6.45 10.08
CA ASN A 37 -13.92 -7.87 10.18
C ASN A 37 -14.73 -8.66 9.14
N LEU A 38 -14.05 -9.06 8.05
CA LEU A 38 -14.69 -9.80 6.97
C LEU A 38 -15.20 -11.17 7.43
N SER A 39 -14.46 -11.87 8.30
CA SER A 39 -14.89 -13.20 8.77
C SER A 39 -16.25 -13.20 9.46
N ALA A 40 -16.55 -12.13 10.19
CA ALA A 40 -17.76 -11.95 10.98
C ALA A 40 -18.92 -11.33 10.19
N ASN A 41 -18.64 -10.66 9.06
CA ASN A 41 -19.65 -10.01 8.24
C ASN A 41 -20.17 -10.96 7.14
N ARG A 42 -21.26 -11.67 7.44
CA ARG A 42 -21.89 -12.64 6.52
C ARG A 42 -22.33 -12.01 5.20
N THR A 43 -22.84 -10.78 5.23
CA THR A 43 -23.29 -10.06 4.03
C THR A 43 -22.10 -9.77 3.10
N LEU A 44 -21.04 -9.16 3.62
CA LEU A 44 -19.83 -8.87 2.84
C LEU A 44 -19.14 -10.14 2.33
N LYS A 45 -19.14 -11.22 3.12
CA LYS A 45 -18.65 -12.53 2.64
C LYS A 45 -19.46 -13.09 1.48
N GLY A 46 -20.78 -12.87 1.47
CA GLY A 46 -21.64 -13.27 0.36
C GLY A 46 -21.39 -12.45 -0.91
N ILE A 47 -21.14 -11.14 -0.76
CA ILE A 47 -20.86 -10.22 -1.87
C ILE A 47 -19.45 -10.41 -2.42
N CYS A 48 -18.47 -10.63 -1.54
CA CYS A 48 -17.05 -10.76 -1.86
C CYS A 48 -16.53 -12.16 -1.50
N PRO A 49 -16.99 -13.24 -2.18
CA PRO A 49 -16.68 -14.63 -1.84
C PRO A 49 -15.29 -15.09 -2.33
N HIS A 50 -14.31 -14.19 -2.37
CA HIS A 50 -12.95 -14.46 -2.83
C HIS A 50 -12.25 -15.44 -1.87
N ARG A 51 -11.47 -16.38 -2.43
CA ARG A 51 -10.72 -17.40 -1.69
C ARG A 51 -9.56 -16.78 -0.94
N ASP A 52 -8.79 -15.93 -1.62
CA ASP A 52 -7.72 -15.16 -1.00
C ASP A 52 -8.26 -13.84 -0.43
N PHE A 53 -7.99 -13.64 0.86
CA PHE A 53 -8.35 -12.42 1.59
C PHE A 53 -7.74 -11.16 0.97
N MET A 54 -6.54 -11.30 0.40
CA MET A 54 -5.82 -10.19 -0.23
C MET A 54 -6.60 -9.61 -1.41
N PHE A 55 -7.33 -10.44 -2.15
CA PHE A 55 -8.25 -9.96 -3.19
C PHE A 55 -9.61 -9.52 -2.62
N ALA A 56 -10.12 -10.24 -1.62
CA ALA A 56 -11.43 -9.96 -1.01
C ALA A 56 -11.55 -8.52 -0.49
N ARG A 57 -10.47 -7.96 0.08
CA ARG A 57 -10.44 -6.60 0.62
C ARG A 57 -10.74 -5.53 -0.43
N HIS A 58 -10.27 -5.70 -1.68
CA HIS A 58 -10.53 -4.76 -2.78
C HIS A 58 -11.99 -4.78 -3.21
N CYS A 59 -12.62 -5.96 -3.23
CA CYS A 59 -14.07 -6.07 -3.42
C CYS A 59 -14.87 -5.38 -2.30
N VAL A 60 -14.43 -5.50 -1.04
CA VAL A 60 -15.07 -4.80 0.08
C VAL A 60 -14.97 -3.29 -0.11
N VAL A 61 -13.84 -2.76 -0.57
CA VAL A 61 -13.70 -1.33 -0.87
C VAL A 61 -14.67 -0.91 -1.98
N ALA A 62 -14.78 -1.69 -3.07
CA ALA A 62 -15.74 -1.43 -4.14
C ALA A 62 -17.19 -1.39 -3.62
N GLN A 63 -17.55 -2.34 -2.75
CA GLN A 63 -18.87 -2.39 -2.12
C GLN A 63 -19.15 -1.16 -1.25
N ARG A 64 -18.15 -0.64 -0.53
CA ARG A 64 -18.29 0.61 0.26
C ARG A 64 -18.50 1.83 -0.64
N LEU A 65 -17.87 1.88 -1.82
CA LEU A 65 -18.13 2.94 -2.80
C LEU A 65 -19.55 2.86 -3.35
N LEU A 66 -20.01 1.65 -3.74
CA LEU A 66 -21.39 1.40 -4.21
C LEU A 66 -22.46 1.83 -3.20
N GLU A 67 -22.19 1.64 -1.90
CA GLU A 67 -23.08 2.07 -0.82
C GLU A 67 -23.04 3.58 -0.54
N GLY A 68 -22.20 4.34 -1.24
CA GLY A 68 -22.06 5.78 -1.04
C GLY A 68 -21.38 6.15 0.28
N ALA A 69 -20.50 5.27 0.82
CA ALA A 69 -19.95 5.45 2.17
C ALA A 69 -19.13 6.74 2.36
N ALA A 70 -18.47 7.21 1.30
CA ALA A 70 -17.72 8.47 1.26
C ALA A 70 -17.45 8.90 -0.20
N GLU A 71 -17.06 10.16 -0.40
CA GLU A 71 -16.53 10.64 -1.68
C GLU A 71 -15.15 10.06 -1.98
N TRP A 72 -14.26 10.05 -0.97
CA TRP A 72 -12.94 9.44 -1.04
C TRP A 72 -12.78 8.41 0.09
N ILE A 73 -12.23 7.25 -0.26
CA ILE A 73 -11.80 6.21 0.68
C ILE A 73 -10.29 6.09 0.61
N LEU A 74 -9.61 6.28 1.74
CA LEU A 74 -8.25 5.78 1.94
C LEU A 74 -8.36 4.34 2.43
N PHE A 75 -8.07 3.39 1.55
CA PHE A 75 -7.85 2.00 1.95
C PHE A 75 -6.45 1.86 2.52
N ILE A 76 -6.32 1.14 3.63
CA ILE A 76 -5.02 0.84 4.22
C ILE A 76 -5.02 -0.54 4.89
N ASP A 77 -3.90 -1.24 4.81
CA ASP A 77 -3.71 -2.51 5.46
C ASP A 77 -3.72 -2.40 6.98
N ALA A 78 -4.23 -3.46 7.60
CA ALA A 78 -4.43 -3.51 9.05
C ALA A 78 -3.12 -3.40 9.84
N ASP A 79 -2.02 -3.78 9.21
CA ASP A 79 -0.68 -3.70 9.77
C ASP A 79 0.03 -2.37 9.46
N MET A 80 -0.65 -1.35 8.92
CA MET A 80 -0.06 -0.04 8.71
C MET A 80 -0.40 0.91 9.85
N ALA A 81 0.62 1.61 10.36
CA ALA A 81 0.51 2.53 11.49
C ALA A 81 0.87 3.95 11.10
N VAL A 82 0.27 4.95 11.75
CA VAL A 82 0.63 6.36 11.60
C VAL A 82 1.92 6.66 12.36
N ILE A 83 2.93 7.09 11.62
CA ILE A 83 4.20 7.57 12.17
C ILE A 83 4.18 9.09 12.31
N ASN A 84 3.68 9.83 11.33
CA ASN A 84 3.62 11.29 11.39
C ASN A 84 2.15 11.76 11.44
N PRO A 85 1.62 12.13 12.62
CA PRO A 85 0.24 12.54 12.75
C PRO A 85 -0.04 13.96 12.23
N ASN A 86 0.98 14.72 11.81
CA ASN A 86 0.80 16.13 11.44
C ASN A 86 0.46 16.33 9.95
N ARG A 87 0.43 15.26 9.16
CA ARG A 87 0.11 15.30 7.73
C ARG A 87 -1.37 14.98 7.51
N LEU A 88 -1.99 15.64 6.55
CA LEU A 88 -3.41 15.46 6.21
C LEU A 88 -3.55 14.60 4.95
N ILE A 89 -4.57 13.75 4.91
CA ILE A 89 -4.85 12.88 3.75
C ILE A 89 -5.11 13.71 2.48
N GLU A 90 -5.75 14.87 2.65
CA GLU A 90 -6.10 15.82 1.59
C GLU A 90 -4.89 16.30 0.80
N GLU A 91 -3.68 16.26 1.37
CA GLU A 91 -2.44 16.65 0.69
C GLU A 91 -2.13 15.77 -0.54
N TRP A 92 -2.73 14.58 -0.60
CA TRP A 92 -2.57 13.63 -1.71
C TRP A 92 -3.83 13.48 -2.55
N ILE A 93 -4.93 14.17 -2.23
CA ILE A 93 -6.14 14.12 -3.06
C ILE A 93 -5.90 14.91 -4.36
N ASP A 94 -6.31 14.32 -5.48
CA ASP A 94 -6.23 14.88 -6.82
C ASP A 94 -7.55 14.61 -7.54
N ASP A 95 -8.37 15.64 -7.70
CA ASP A 95 -9.71 15.53 -8.29
C ASP A 95 -9.73 15.25 -9.79
N ASP A 96 -8.58 15.37 -10.47
CA ASP A 96 -8.45 15.04 -11.89
C ASP A 96 -8.37 13.53 -12.14
N VAL A 97 -8.30 12.70 -11.10
CA VAL A 97 -8.21 11.24 -11.19
C VAL A 97 -9.21 10.57 -10.26
N ASN A 98 -9.47 9.29 -10.52
CA ASN A 98 -10.38 8.47 -9.72
C ASN A 98 -9.65 7.63 -8.67
N ILE A 99 -8.40 7.27 -8.93
CA ILE A 99 -7.59 6.40 -8.08
C ILE A 99 -6.19 7.00 -7.94
N ILE A 100 -5.63 6.94 -6.74
CA ILE A 100 -4.26 7.39 -6.46
C ILE A 100 -3.53 6.23 -5.81
N LEU A 101 -2.53 5.73 -6.53
CA LEU A 101 -1.63 4.66 -6.13
C LEU A 101 -0.24 5.26 -5.87
N TYR A 102 0.72 4.44 -5.46
CA TYR A 102 2.11 4.89 -5.30
C TYR A 102 3.12 3.79 -5.57
N ASP A 103 4.29 4.23 -6.06
CA ASP A 103 5.44 3.37 -6.23
C ASP A 103 6.04 3.00 -4.86
N ARG A 104 6.29 1.72 -4.63
CA ARG A 104 7.11 1.28 -3.49
C ARG A 104 8.52 1.85 -3.64
N ILE A 105 9.13 2.28 -2.54
CA ILE A 105 10.39 3.03 -2.62
C ILE A 105 11.58 2.16 -3.08
N PHE A 106 11.53 0.85 -2.84
CA PHE A 106 12.69 -0.04 -2.94
C PHE A 106 12.72 -0.97 -4.18
N ASN A 107 11.57 -1.30 -4.78
CA ASN A 107 11.45 -2.16 -5.98
C ASN A 107 10.70 -1.42 -7.11
N HIS A 108 10.15 -2.12 -8.11
CA HIS A 108 9.47 -1.50 -9.27
C HIS A 108 7.96 -1.67 -9.22
N GLU A 109 7.48 -2.15 -8.07
CA GLU A 109 6.11 -2.44 -7.76
C GLU A 109 5.31 -1.18 -7.39
N ILE A 110 4.05 -1.18 -7.80
CA ILE A 110 3.02 -0.28 -7.28
C ILE A 110 2.35 -0.97 -6.09
N ALA A 111 2.28 -0.31 -4.94
CA ALA A 111 1.80 -0.92 -3.71
C ALA A 111 0.29 -1.19 -3.73
N ALA A 112 -0.15 -2.37 -3.27
CA ALA A 112 -1.57 -2.67 -3.07
C ALA A 112 -2.07 -2.39 -1.65
N GLY A 113 -1.17 -2.37 -0.67
CA GLY A 113 -1.54 -2.30 0.75
C GLY A 113 -2.12 -0.96 1.19
N SER A 114 -2.10 0.08 0.34
CA SER A 114 -2.91 1.28 0.54
C SER A 114 -3.12 2.06 -0.75
N TYR A 115 -4.24 2.77 -0.86
CA TYR A 115 -4.58 3.64 -1.99
C TYR A 115 -5.73 4.58 -1.63
N LEU A 116 -5.77 5.73 -2.30
CA LEU A 116 -6.95 6.62 -2.29
C LEU A 116 -7.82 6.30 -3.49
N VAL A 117 -9.12 6.20 -3.25
CA VAL A 117 -10.10 5.91 -4.30
C VAL A 117 -11.33 6.81 -4.17
N LYS A 118 -11.66 7.50 -5.25
CA LYS A 118 -12.84 8.36 -5.39
C LYS A 118 -14.06 7.52 -5.74
N ASN A 119 -15.23 7.90 -5.25
CA ASN A 119 -16.48 7.21 -5.53
C ASN A 119 -17.00 7.54 -6.93
N THR A 120 -16.55 6.74 -7.90
CA THR A 120 -17.00 6.78 -9.29
C THR A 120 -17.14 5.38 -9.85
N ASN A 121 -17.89 5.23 -10.94
CA ASN A 121 -18.05 3.95 -11.63
C ASN A 121 -16.69 3.38 -12.07
N TYR A 122 -15.77 4.24 -12.54
CA TYR A 122 -14.42 3.84 -12.91
C TYR A 122 -13.68 3.14 -11.76
N SER A 123 -13.74 3.73 -10.56
CA SER A 123 -13.11 3.17 -9.36
C SER A 123 -13.71 1.82 -8.94
N ILE A 124 -15.03 1.72 -8.99
CA ILE A 124 -15.76 0.50 -8.65
C ILE A 124 -15.38 -0.63 -9.62
N ASP A 125 -15.41 -0.33 -10.93
CA ASP A 125 -15.05 -1.29 -11.98
C ASP A 125 -13.58 -1.73 -11.85
N PHE A 126 -12.66 -0.80 -11.62
CA PHE A 126 -11.25 -1.10 -11.42
C PHE A 126 -11.02 -2.04 -10.23
N LEU A 127 -11.63 -1.77 -9.08
CA LEU A 127 -11.50 -2.61 -7.89
C LEU A 127 -12.14 -3.99 -8.06
N HIS A 128 -13.26 -4.08 -8.78
CA HIS A 128 -13.85 -5.38 -9.14
C HIS A 128 -12.98 -6.17 -10.10
N SER A 129 -12.43 -5.54 -11.14
CA SER A 129 -11.48 -6.18 -12.06
C SER A 129 -10.26 -6.71 -11.33
N TRP A 130 -9.74 -5.94 -10.37
CA TRP A 130 -8.61 -6.37 -9.56
C TRP A 130 -8.97 -7.54 -8.65
N ALA A 131 -10.08 -7.47 -7.91
CA ALA A 131 -10.53 -8.56 -7.04
C ALA A 131 -10.81 -9.85 -7.82
N ALA A 132 -11.35 -9.75 -9.05
CA ALA A 132 -11.71 -10.89 -9.89
C ALA A 132 -10.51 -11.78 -10.30
N TYR A 133 -9.27 -11.30 -10.17
CA TYR A 133 -8.09 -12.13 -10.42
C TYR A 133 -8.03 -13.36 -9.51
N ASP A 134 -8.56 -13.30 -8.28
CA ASP A 134 -8.64 -14.48 -7.40
C ASP A 134 -9.32 -15.69 -8.08
N SER A 135 -10.37 -15.44 -8.87
CA SER A 135 -11.08 -16.49 -9.61
C SER A 135 -10.47 -16.84 -10.97
N ASN A 136 -9.74 -15.90 -11.60
CA ASN A 136 -9.13 -16.10 -12.90
C ASN A 136 -7.78 -16.83 -12.82
N LEU A 137 -7.17 -16.87 -11.64
CA LEU A 137 -5.93 -17.58 -11.40
C LEU A 137 -6.22 -19.08 -11.21
N HIS A 138 -5.69 -19.89 -12.13
CA HIS A 138 -5.81 -21.36 -12.06
C HIS A 138 -5.06 -21.95 -10.84
N ILE A 139 -4.02 -21.24 -10.37
CA ILE A 139 -3.20 -21.55 -9.20
C ILE A 139 -2.87 -20.25 -8.45
N PRO A 140 -2.66 -20.28 -7.12
CA PRO A 140 -2.12 -19.12 -6.40
C PRO A 140 -0.76 -18.73 -6.98
N LEU A 141 -0.69 -17.56 -7.62
CA LEU A 141 0.57 -17.03 -8.15
C LEU A 141 1.36 -16.27 -7.08
N TYR A 142 2.67 -16.25 -7.25
CA TYR A 142 3.57 -15.51 -6.37
C TYR A 142 3.22 -14.02 -6.37
N GLY A 143 3.28 -13.35 -5.21
CA GLY A 143 2.93 -11.94 -5.07
C GLY A 143 1.43 -11.60 -4.99
N SER A 144 0.52 -12.56 -5.23
CA SER A 144 -0.95 -12.42 -5.05
C SER A 144 -1.53 -11.14 -5.68
N ASP A 145 -2.34 -10.38 -4.92
CA ASP A 145 -3.04 -9.18 -5.34
C ASP A 145 -2.09 -8.05 -5.77
N ASN A 146 -0.93 -7.96 -5.13
CA ASN A 146 0.06 -6.91 -5.37
C ASN A 146 0.70 -7.07 -6.77
N ALA A 147 0.89 -8.32 -7.20
CA ALA A 147 1.31 -8.66 -8.56
C ALA A 147 0.15 -8.50 -9.58
N ALA A 148 -1.06 -8.93 -9.21
CA ALA A 148 -2.25 -8.77 -10.04
C ALA A 148 -2.55 -7.31 -10.39
N LEU A 149 -2.33 -6.38 -9.45
CA LEU A 149 -2.46 -4.93 -9.65
C LEU A 149 -1.65 -4.44 -10.85
N GLN A 150 -0.44 -4.98 -11.04
CA GLN A 150 0.43 -4.57 -12.14
C GLN A 150 -0.20 -4.92 -13.50
N ILE A 151 -0.82 -6.11 -13.62
CA ILE A 151 -1.54 -6.52 -14.82
C ILE A 151 -2.79 -5.64 -15.03
N VAL A 152 -3.61 -5.46 -13.99
CA VAL A 152 -4.84 -4.64 -14.06
C VAL A 152 -4.52 -3.25 -14.57
N LEU A 153 -3.43 -2.65 -14.09
CA LEU A 153 -2.97 -1.35 -14.56
C LEU A 153 -2.55 -1.40 -16.03
N MET A 154 -1.79 -2.40 -16.45
CA MET A 154 -1.42 -2.53 -17.86
C MET A 154 -2.65 -2.69 -18.77
N GLU A 155 -3.64 -3.48 -18.37
CA GLU A 155 -4.91 -3.64 -19.11
C GLU A 155 -5.67 -2.33 -19.26
N ASN A 156 -5.70 -1.51 -18.20
CA ASN A 156 -6.43 -0.24 -18.20
C ASN A 156 -5.68 0.91 -18.88
N LEU A 157 -4.35 0.93 -18.81
CA LEU A 157 -3.51 2.06 -19.25
C LEU A 157 -2.92 1.86 -20.65
N THR A 158 -2.61 0.62 -21.01
CA THR A 158 -2.02 0.26 -22.31
C THR A 158 -2.79 -0.89 -22.99
N PRO A 159 -4.10 -0.72 -23.26
CA PRO A 159 -4.96 -1.80 -23.76
C PRO A 159 -4.53 -2.36 -25.13
N ASN A 160 -3.76 -1.59 -25.91
CA ASN A 160 -3.25 -2.02 -27.22
C ASN A 160 -2.02 -2.92 -27.13
N GLU A 161 -1.36 -2.99 -25.97
CA GLU A 161 -0.12 -3.76 -25.74
C GLU A 161 -0.39 -5.23 -25.39
N ASN A 162 -1.37 -5.87 -26.06
CA ASN A 162 -1.81 -7.23 -25.73
C ASN A 162 -0.68 -8.26 -25.79
N ARG A 163 0.17 -8.18 -26.82
CA ARG A 163 1.30 -9.10 -26.99
C ARG A 163 2.32 -8.95 -25.86
N GLU A 164 2.62 -7.71 -25.48
CA GLU A 164 3.58 -7.42 -24.41
C GLU A 164 3.01 -7.78 -23.04
N ARG A 165 1.71 -7.58 -22.83
CA ARG A 165 1.03 -8.00 -21.61
C ARG A 165 1.09 -9.52 -21.44
N GLN A 166 0.84 -10.28 -22.50
CA GLN A 166 0.97 -11.74 -22.47
C GLN A 166 2.39 -12.19 -22.18
N LYS A 167 3.41 -11.49 -22.69
CA LYS A 167 4.81 -11.77 -22.35
C LYS A 167 5.07 -11.59 -20.86
N CYS A 168 4.71 -10.43 -20.29
CA CYS A 168 4.92 -10.18 -18.87
C CYS A 168 4.09 -11.14 -18.00
N PHE A 169 2.85 -11.45 -18.41
CA PHE A 169 2.00 -12.40 -17.68
C PHE A 169 2.61 -13.80 -17.59
N ARG A 170 3.28 -14.30 -18.65
CA ARG A 170 4.00 -15.58 -18.59
C ARG A 170 5.12 -15.59 -17.55
N ILE A 171 5.87 -14.50 -17.44
CA ILE A 171 6.91 -14.36 -16.40
C ILE A 171 6.27 -14.50 -15.01
N TRP A 172 5.11 -13.87 -14.81
CA TRP A 172 4.39 -13.99 -13.55
C TRP A 172 3.83 -15.40 -13.29
N GLU A 173 3.28 -16.06 -14.30
CA GLU A 173 2.78 -17.45 -14.19
C GLU A 173 3.87 -18.44 -13.77
N GLU A 174 5.12 -18.21 -14.20
CA GLU A 174 6.26 -19.07 -13.91
C GLU A 174 7.04 -18.66 -12.64
N SER A 175 6.69 -17.54 -12.04
CA SER A 175 7.38 -16.95 -10.88
C SER A 175 7.32 -17.82 -9.64
N LYS A 176 8.48 -18.04 -9.02
CA LYS A 176 8.64 -18.88 -7.82
C LYS A 176 9.19 -18.11 -6.63
N ASP A 177 9.81 -16.97 -6.87
CA ASP A 177 10.48 -16.16 -5.87
C ASP A 177 10.39 -14.66 -6.18
N ASP A 178 10.93 -13.86 -5.25
CA ASP A 178 10.99 -12.41 -5.36
C ASP A 178 11.78 -11.93 -6.60
N HIS A 179 12.79 -12.70 -7.06
CA HIS A 179 13.59 -12.30 -8.22
C HIS A 179 12.75 -12.37 -9.49
N ASP A 180 12.07 -13.50 -9.72
CA ASP A 180 11.15 -13.66 -10.85
C ASP A 180 10.08 -12.55 -10.84
N LEU A 181 9.55 -12.22 -9.64
CA LEU A 181 8.55 -11.17 -9.48
C LEU A 181 9.11 -9.80 -9.86
N TYR A 182 10.37 -9.49 -9.50
CA TYR A 182 10.99 -8.24 -9.90
C TYR A 182 11.25 -8.15 -11.41
N VAL A 183 11.52 -9.26 -12.10
CA VAL A 183 11.61 -9.31 -13.58
C VAL A 183 10.23 -9.05 -14.19
N PHE A 184 9.19 -9.67 -13.65
CA PHE A 184 7.80 -9.40 -14.04
C PHE A 184 7.43 -7.91 -13.86
N GLU A 185 7.71 -7.32 -12.70
CA GLU A 185 7.48 -5.90 -12.42
C GLU A 185 8.20 -5.02 -13.44
N ALA A 186 9.47 -5.31 -13.72
CA ALA A 186 10.25 -4.57 -14.71
C ALA A 186 9.65 -4.65 -16.12
N CYS A 187 9.17 -5.83 -16.52
CA CYS A 187 8.47 -6.04 -17.79
C CYS A 187 7.24 -5.12 -17.89
N ILE A 188 6.36 -5.11 -16.89
CA ILE A 188 5.16 -4.27 -16.88
C ILE A 188 5.52 -2.78 -16.90
N ARG A 189 6.45 -2.37 -16.04
CA ARG A 189 6.88 -0.96 -15.93
C ARG A 189 7.47 -0.43 -17.23
N SER A 190 8.16 -1.27 -18.01
CA SER A 190 8.69 -0.88 -19.32
C SER A 190 7.61 -0.47 -20.31
N LYS A 191 6.38 -0.99 -20.15
CA LYS A 191 5.24 -0.73 -21.05
C LYS A 191 4.33 0.39 -20.55
N ILE A 192 4.14 0.50 -19.23
CA ILE A 192 3.43 1.64 -18.63
C ILE A 192 4.25 2.93 -18.81
N GLY A 193 5.58 2.83 -18.71
CA GLY A 193 6.50 3.95 -18.86
C GLY A 193 6.59 4.86 -17.63
N ASP A 194 7.15 6.05 -17.83
CA ASP A 194 7.41 7.06 -16.79
C ASP A 194 6.23 8.03 -16.57
N GLN A 195 5.08 7.76 -17.19
CA GLN A 195 3.87 8.55 -16.95
C GLN A 195 3.36 8.26 -15.53
N HIS A 196 2.92 9.30 -14.82
CA HIS A 196 2.46 9.20 -13.43
C HIS A 196 1.01 9.67 -13.23
N LYS A 197 0.37 10.22 -14.26
CA LYS A 197 -1.01 10.72 -14.18
C LYS A 197 -1.73 10.45 -15.49
N TRP A 198 -2.90 9.83 -15.40
CA TRP A 198 -3.83 9.59 -16.49
C TRP A 198 -5.16 10.24 -16.11
N MET A 199 -5.47 11.36 -16.76
CA MET A 199 -6.67 12.17 -16.47
C MET A 199 -7.94 11.31 -16.49
N ASN A 200 -8.82 11.54 -15.51
CA ASN A 200 -10.06 10.79 -15.28
C ASN A 200 -9.85 9.29 -15.07
N ARG A 201 -8.65 8.84 -14.72
CA ARG A 201 -8.31 7.43 -14.46
C ARG A 201 -7.54 7.31 -13.15
N VAL A 202 -6.22 7.26 -13.23
CA VAL A 202 -5.35 6.95 -12.10
C VAL A 202 -4.15 7.90 -12.06
N SER A 203 -3.63 8.18 -10.87
CA SER A 203 -2.29 8.70 -10.68
C SER A 203 -1.45 7.71 -9.86
N ILE A 204 -0.16 7.67 -10.15
CA ILE A 204 0.83 6.86 -9.42
C ILE A 204 1.85 7.82 -8.85
N LEU A 205 1.79 8.04 -7.53
CA LEU A 205 2.73 8.90 -6.82
C LEU A 205 4.14 8.32 -6.91
N ARG A 206 5.11 9.21 -7.09
CA ARG A 206 6.53 8.85 -7.23
C ARG A 206 7.06 8.28 -5.92
N LYS A 207 8.13 7.50 -6.05
CA LYS A 207 8.87 6.94 -4.90
C LYS A 207 9.22 8.04 -3.89
N GLY A 208 8.75 7.88 -2.65
CA GLY A 208 9.04 8.79 -1.54
C GLY A 208 8.18 10.05 -1.48
N THR A 209 7.09 10.14 -2.25
CA THR A 209 6.15 11.29 -2.20
C THR A 209 4.75 10.93 -1.71
N SER A 210 4.47 9.66 -1.45
CA SER A 210 3.17 9.17 -0.96
C SER A 210 3.04 9.23 0.56
N TRP A 211 1.81 9.10 1.06
CA TRP A 211 1.51 9.00 2.50
C TRP A 211 2.12 7.75 3.15
N ALA A 212 2.54 6.75 2.38
CA ALA A 212 3.04 5.50 2.90
C ALA A 212 4.43 5.17 2.35
N VAL A 213 5.36 4.81 3.24
CA VAL A 213 6.61 4.17 2.83
C VAL A 213 6.39 2.66 2.89
N ALA A 214 6.10 2.05 1.74
CA ALA A 214 6.01 0.60 1.62
C ALA A 214 7.39 -0.05 1.89
N HIS A 215 7.37 -1.18 2.58
CA HIS A 215 8.45 -1.70 3.40
C HIS A 215 9.26 -2.85 2.78
N ASP A 216 10.59 -2.81 2.96
CA ASP A 216 11.47 -3.98 3.17
C ASP A 216 12.32 -3.66 4.45
N PRO A 217 12.19 -4.47 5.52
CA PRO A 217 12.88 -4.26 6.79
C PRO A 217 14.39 -4.48 6.71
N THR A 218 14.88 -5.20 5.70
CA THR A 218 16.30 -5.50 5.52
C THR A 218 17.03 -4.40 4.74
N LEU A 219 16.38 -3.79 3.74
CA LEU A 219 16.87 -2.55 3.10
C LEU A 219 16.85 -1.34 4.06
N LEU A 220 15.99 -1.40 5.09
CA LEU A 220 15.91 -0.45 6.20
C LEU A 220 16.43 -1.02 7.53
N GLY A 221 17.25 -2.08 7.50
CA GLY A 221 18.17 -2.41 8.61
C GLY A 221 19.10 -1.24 8.96
N VAL A 222 19.07 -0.21 8.11
CA VAL A 222 19.43 1.16 8.43
C VAL A 222 18.15 1.98 8.63
N ASP A 223 17.65 1.96 9.87
CA ASP A 223 17.22 3.16 10.58
C ASP A 223 15.92 3.80 10.00
N ILE A 224 14.74 3.44 10.54
CA ILE A 224 13.48 4.20 10.33
C ILE A 224 13.60 5.56 11.02
N LYS A 225 14.36 6.43 10.39
CA LYS A 225 14.73 7.77 10.82
C LYS A 225 13.64 8.80 10.48
N LEU A 226 12.38 8.42 10.61
CA LEU A 226 11.24 9.19 10.07
C LEU A 226 10.58 10.12 11.09
N ALA A 227 11.15 10.25 12.30
CA ALA A 227 10.54 11.02 13.40
C ALA A 227 10.31 12.51 13.10
N GLN A 228 10.88 13.05 12.01
CA GLN A 228 10.70 14.46 11.63
C GLN A 228 10.39 14.68 10.13
N THR A 229 10.14 13.63 9.35
CA THR A 229 9.93 13.85 7.91
C THR A 229 8.47 14.12 7.60
N GLU A 230 8.23 15.29 7.02
CA GLU A 230 6.98 15.77 6.44
C GLU A 230 6.42 14.88 5.30
N ARG A 231 7.00 13.73 4.97
CA ARG A 231 6.72 13.05 3.69
C ARG A 231 5.78 11.87 3.75
N ALA A 232 5.76 11.12 4.85
CA ALA A 232 4.93 9.93 4.95
C ALA A 232 4.21 9.86 6.30
N THR A 233 2.93 9.54 6.21
CA THR A 233 2.00 9.38 7.33
C THR A 233 2.10 7.97 7.92
N SER A 234 2.33 6.93 7.12
CA SER A 234 2.20 5.53 7.57
C SER A 234 3.32 4.56 7.17
N CYS A 235 3.63 3.60 8.04
CA CYS A 235 4.58 2.51 7.82
C CYS A 235 4.00 1.15 8.23
N HIS A 236 4.48 0.07 7.62
CA HIS A 236 4.11 -1.30 7.96
C HIS A 236 4.68 -1.69 9.33
N PHE A 237 3.83 -2.18 10.22
CA PHE A 237 4.02 -2.45 11.65
C PHE A 237 4.10 -3.95 11.97
N SER A 238 4.05 -4.83 10.95
CA SER A 238 4.27 -6.25 11.19
C SER A 238 5.70 -6.51 11.67
N LYS A 239 5.86 -7.56 12.51
CA LYS A 239 7.15 -8.00 13.07
C LYS A 239 7.92 -6.96 13.90
N LEU A 240 7.25 -5.89 14.34
CA LEU A 240 7.78 -4.88 15.24
C LEU A 240 8.31 -5.51 16.54
N ASP A 241 9.56 -5.20 16.89
CA ASP A 241 10.23 -5.69 18.12
C ASP A 241 10.15 -7.22 18.32
N ARG A 242 9.97 -8.01 17.25
CA ARG A 242 9.94 -9.48 17.30
C ARG A 242 11.34 -10.06 17.08
N VAL A 243 11.63 -11.23 17.65
CA VAL A 243 12.84 -12.01 17.31
C VAL A 243 12.56 -12.86 16.07
N ALA A 244 12.46 -12.21 14.89
CA ALA A 244 12.15 -12.87 13.62
C ALA A 244 12.85 -12.20 12.43
N PHE A 245 13.03 -12.93 11.32
CA PHE A 245 13.55 -12.36 10.08
C PHE A 245 12.61 -11.27 9.53
N GLY A 246 13.19 -10.11 9.25
CA GLY A 246 12.47 -8.90 8.87
C GLY A 246 11.78 -8.17 10.02
N SER A 247 12.18 -8.45 11.27
CA SER A 247 11.84 -7.60 12.40
C SER A 247 12.60 -6.28 12.34
N TRP A 248 12.03 -5.25 12.96
CA TRP A 248 12.63 -3.93 13.02
C TRP A 248 12.23 -3.24 14.33
N PRO A 249 13.10 -2.36 14.87
CA PRO A 249 12.85 -1.71 16.15
C PRO A 249 11.86 -0.55 15.99
N SER A 250 10.91 -0.45 16.91
CA SER A 250 9.93 0.64 16.89
C SER A 250 10.57 2.02 17.08
N PRO A 251 10.15 3.05 16.30
CA PRO A 251 10.62 4.42 16.47
C PRO A 251 9.86 5.13 17.60
N LEU A 252 8.70 4.60 18.00
CA LEU A 252 7.91 5.09 19.11
C LEU A 252 8.46 4.55 20.43
N THR A 253 8.41 5.40 21.46
CA THR A 253 8.78 5.06 22.83
C THR A 253 7.76 4.13 23.50
N SER A 254 6.49 4.19 23.06
CA SER A 254 5.38 3.37 23.54
C SER A 254 4.49 2.95 22.37
N HIS A 255 3.90 1.76 22.48
CA HIS A 255 2.85 1.25 21.58
C HIS A 255 1.45 1.33 22.18
N GLN A 256 1.34 1.78 23.43
CA GLN A 256 0.06 1.99 24.09
C GLN A 256 -0.37 3.43 23.89
N PHE A 257 -1.42 3.62 23.10
CA PHE A 257 -1.98 4.94 22.86
C PHE A 257 -3.08 5.23 23.88
N ASN A 258 -3.01 6.40 24.48
CA ASN A 258 -4.11 6.92 25.27
C ASN A 258 -5.17 7.49 24.32
N LEU A 259 -6.19 6.69 24.00
CA LEU A 259 -7.26 7.10 23.09
C LEU A 259 -8.11 8.26 23.64
N SER A 260 -8.14 8.48 24.96
CA SER A 260 -8.93 9.56 25.58
C SER A 260 -8.41 10.96 25.26
N ILE A 261 -7.13 11.11 24.93
CA ILE A 261 -6.53 12.41 24.59
C ILE A 261 -6.53 12.70 23.09
N CYS A 262 -6.93 11.74 22.24
CA CYS A 262 -6.85 11.86 20.78
C CYS A 262 -7.78 12.93 20.20
N SER A 263 -8.84 13.33 20.90
CA SER A 263 -9.73 14.41 20.50
C SER A 263 -9.31 15.79 21.06
N THR A 264 -8.13 15.89 21.67
CA THR A 264 -7.65 17.10 22.35
C THR A 264 -6.37 17.61 21.70
N GLU A 265 -5.94 18.83 22.05
CA GLU A 265 -4.63 19.39 21.66
C GLU A 265 -3.45 18.50 22.08
N ASN A 266 -3.64 17.64 23.07
CA ASN A 266 -2.62 16.72 23.59
C ASN A 266 -2.48 15.43 22.78
N ALA A 267 -3.24 15.23 21.69
CA ALA A 267 -3.18 14.00 20.88
C ALA A 267 -1.75 13.66 20.44
N GLY A 268 -0.95 14.68 20.11
CA GLY A 268 0.46 14.54 19.72
C GLY A 268 1.34 13.85 20.77
N LEU A 269 0.95 13.86 22.05
CA LEU A 269 1.68 13.17 23.12
C LEU A 269 1.70 11.64 22.95
N ASN A 270 0.81 11.07 22.14
CA ASN A 270 0.87 9.65 21.81
C ASN A 270 2.00 9.29 20.82
N TRP A 271 2.51 10.25 20.05
CA TRP A 271 3.61 10.04 19.09
C TRP A 271 4.94 10.55 19.65
N GLN A 272 5.40 9.92 20.73
CA GLN A 272 6.72 10.17 21.30
C GLN A 272 7.76 9.26 20.66
N TYR A 273 8.76 9.85 20.01
CA TYR A 273 9.82 9.12 19.31
C TYR A 273 11.04 8.90 20.19
N LYS A 274 11.75 7.79 19.97
CA LYS A 274 13.08 7.55 20.54
C LYS A 274 14.08 8.48 19.87
N ASP A 275 14.88 9.20 20.65
CA ASP A 275 15.88 10.16 20.14
C ASP A 275 16.86 9.51 19.13
N THR A 276 17.16 8.23 19.31
CA THR A 276 18.01 7.44 18.41
C THR A 276 17.45 7.27 17.00
N PHE A 277 16.17 7.60 16.77
CA PHE A 277 15.50 7.55 15.46
C PHE A 277 15.25 8.96 14.86
N VAL A 278 15.61 10.04 15.57
CA VAL A 278 15.48 11.41 15.04
C VAL A 278 16.69 11.75 14.16
N ARG A 279 16.47 12.26 12.95
CA ARG A 279 17.52 12.72 12.02
C ARG A 279 17.11 13.98 11.29
N THR A 280 18.09 14.66 10.69
CA THR A 280 17.89 15.87 9.89
C THR A 280 17.25 15.56 8.54
N ASN A 281 16.48 16.52 8.01
CA ASN A 281 15.88 16.42 6.66
C ASN A 281 16.92 16.15 5.56
N ASN A 282 18.11 16.72 5.66
CA ASN A 282 19.20 16.49 4.71
C ASN A 282 19.65 15.02 4.70
N PHE A 283 19.75 14.39 5.87
CA PHE A 283 20.08 12.98 5.97
C PHE A 283 19.02 12.12 5.27
N ILE A 284 17.73 12.39 5.51
CA ILE A 284 16.64 11.62 4.94
C ILE A 284 16.54 11.78 3.43
N ASN A 285 16.68 13.01 2.94
CA ASN A 285 16.71 13.27 1.50
C ASN A 285 17.88 12.56 0.81
N SER A 286 19.03 12.46 1.47
CA SER A 286 20.16 11.67 0.96
C SER A 286 19.85 10.17 0.92
N LEU A 287 19.25 9.64 1.98
CA LEU A 287 18.85 8.24 2.08
C LEU A 287 17.83 7.86 1.00
N PHE A 288 16.77 8.66 0.82
CA PHE A 288 15.74 8.42 -0.19
C PHE A 288 16.35 8.44 -1.60
N ARG A 289 17.22 9.41 -1.90
CA ARG A 289 17.92 9.46 -3.20
C ARG A 289 18.73 8.20 -3.46
N ARG A 290 19.45 7.69 -2.45
CA ARG A 290 20.22 6.44 -2.57
C ARG A 290 19.30 5.25 -2.83
N ILE A 291 18.25 5.05 -2.03
CA ILE A 291 17.32 3.92 -2.17
C ILE A 291 16.64 3.95 -3.56
N ILE A 292 16.19 5.13 -3.99
CA ILE A 292 15.56 5.31 -5.31
C ILE A 292 16.55 5.02 -6.44
N HIS A 293 17.80 5.46 -6.30
CA HIS A 293 18.85 5.16 -7.27
C HIS A 293 19.15 3.65 -7.34
N ASP A 294 19.31 2.99 -6.19
CA ASP A 294 19.57 1.55 -6.13
C ASP A 294 18.39 0.75 -6.70
N ALA A 295 17.15 1.19 -6.44
CA ALA A 295 15.97 0.63 -7.07
C ALA A 295 16.06 0.79 -8.60
N HIS A 296 16.37 1.99 -9.10
CA HIS A 296 16.50 2.19 -10.55
C HIS A 296 17.59 1.31 -11.18
N LEU A 297 18.73 1.09 -10.51
CA LEU A 297 19.74 0.15 -11.01
C LEU A 297 19.25 -1.30 -11.02
N ARG A 298 18.47 -1.73 -10.01
CA ARG A 298 17.79 -3.04 -10.03
C ARG A 298 16.81 -3.15 -11.19
N TYR A 299 16.04 -2.09 -11.47
CA TYR A 299 15.09 -2.06 -12.59
C TYR A 299 15.79 -2.36 -13.91
N LEU A 300 16.91 -1.67 -14.18
CA LEU A 300 17.65 -1.85 -15.43
C LEU A 300 18.22 -3.27 -15.57
N ARG A 301 18.66 -3.89 -14.48
CA ARG A 301 19.13 -5.29 -14.48
C ARG A 301 18.00 -6.25 -14.78
N ASN A 302 16.89 -6.15 -14.03
CA ASN A 302 15.75 -7.04 -14.19
C ASN A 302 15.09 -6.87 -15.56
N LEU A 303 15.06 -5.64 -16.10
CA LEU A 303 14.56 -5.37 -17.45
C LEU A 303 15.41 -6.07 -18.52
N ALA A 304 16.74 -6.14 -18.34
CA ALA A 304 17.63 -6.84 -19.26
C ALA A 304 17.44 -8.37 -19.23
N GLU A 305 16.83 -8.90 -18.17
CA GLU A 305 16.53 -10.33 -18.02
C GLU A 305 15.18 -10.71 -18.63
N VAL A 306 14.29 -9.75 -18.96
CA VAL A 306 12.94 -10.03 -19.47
C VAL A 306 12.96 -10.92 -20.71
N ASP A 307 13.88 -10.69 -21.64
CA ASP A 307 13.99 -11.49 -22.86
C ASP A 307 14.52 -12.92 -22.60
N ALA A 308 15.14 -13.19 -21.45
CA ALA A 308 15.62 -14.53 -21.07
C ALA A 308 14.51 -15.44 -20.49
N TYR A 309 13.36 -14.87 -20.13
CA TYR A 309 12.17 -15.61 -19.67
C TYR A 309 11.20 -15.94 -20.82
N LEU A 310 11.56 -15.60 -22.07
CA LEU A 310 10.72 -15.76 -23.27
C LEU A 310 11.26 -16.84 -24.21
#